data_AF-A0A812SLW6-F1
#
_entry.id   AF-A0A812SLW6-F1
#
_cell.length_a   1.000
_cell.length_b   1.000
_cell.length_c   1.000
_cell.angle_alpha   90.00
_cell.angle_beta   90.00
_cell.angle_gamma   90.00
#
_symmetry.space_group_name_H-M   'P 1'
#
loop_
_entity.id
_entity.type
_entity.pdbx_description
1 polymer ?
#
loop_
_entity_poly.entity_id
_entity_poly.type
_entity_poly.pdbx_seq_one_letter_code
_entity_poly.pdbx_strand_id
1 'polypeptide(L)'
;MRQAAAGAQLIGESLATLSGQDLDFDKWHVFFAGERLDCQESFLLAKKLWIDSCKIPESQVHPIPQFIPAEGAAAQYTAEICMQDETVLVDSEQGLPAVDLLLLDMAEDGTIGRLKPNSLGAQVRNLEVGQPGCAFLACSCAH
;
A
#
# COMPACT_ATOMS: atom_id res chain seq x y z
N MET A 1 4.77 23.05 -4.53
CA MET A 1 4.47 21.67 -4.96
C MET A 1 4.95 20.71 -3.86
N ARG A 2 4.15 20.50 -2.80
CA ARG A 2 4.51 19.72 -1.59
C ARG A 2 3.26 19.12 -0.91
N GLN A 3 2.36 18.48 -1.63
CA GLN A 3 1.13 17.92 -1.02
C GLN A 3 1.09 16.38 -0.96
N ALA A 4 1.86 15.66 -1.77
CA ALA A 4 1.88 14.19 -1.71
C ALA A 4 2.64 13.61 -0.49
N ALA A 5 3.49 14.40 0.18
CA ALA A 5 4.27 13.94 1.33
C ALA A 5 3.50 14.04 2.66
N ALA A 6 2.49 14.91 2.77
CA ALA A 6 1.85 15.21 4.05
C ALA A 6 0.94 14.07 4.55
N GLY A 7 0.24 13.38 3.64
CA GLY A 7 -0.70 12.33 4.03
C GLY A 7 -0.02 11.00 4.38
N ALA A 8 0.88 10.52 3.53
CA ALA A 8 1.72 9.36 3.83
C ALA A 8 2.55 9.55 5.12
N GLN A 9 3.01 10.77 5.39
CA GLN A 9 3.71 11.09 6.63
C GLN A 9 2.81 11.05 7.86
N LEU A 10 1.60 11.63 7.81
CA LEU A 10 0.64 11.56 8.93
C LEU A 10 0.26 10.12 9.27
N ILE A 11 -0.01 9.30 8.24
CA ILE A 11 -0.29 7.87 8.41
C ILE A 11 0.91 7.17 9.07
N GLY A 12 2.12 7.39 8.55
CA GLY A 12 3.33 6.76 9.09
C GLY A 12 3.64 7.18 10.53
N GLU A 13 3.48 8.46 10.87
CA GLU A 13 3.64 8.96 12.25
C GLU A 13 2.57 8.39 13.19
N SER A 14 1.34 8.22 12.71
CA SER A 14 0.27 7.59 13.50
C SER A 14 0.57 6.11 13.76
N LEU A 15 1.01 5.36 12.74
CA LEU A 15 1.39 3.95 12.89
C LEU A 15 2.63 3.77 13.76
N ALA A 16 3.56 4.73 13.77
CA ALA A 16 4.73 4.69 14.63
C ALA A 16 4.37 4.62 16.13
N THR A 17 3.20 5.13 16.52
CA THR A 17 2.69 5.06 17.90
C THR A 17 2.35 3.63 18.36
N LEU A 18 2.23 2.69 17.42
CA LEU A 18 2.02 1.27 17.70
C LEU A 18 3.29 0.56 18.17
N SER A 19 4.47 1.17 17.97
CA SER A 19 5.74 0.60 18.45
C SER A 19 5.70 0.41 19.97
N GLY A 20 5.97 -0.82 20.43
CA GLY A 20 5.95 -1.19 21.84
C GLY A 20 4.57 -1.50 22.41
N GLN A 21 3.52 -1.46 21.59
CA GLN A 21 2.21 -2.03 21.96
C GLN A 21 2.26 -3.57 21.92
N ASP A 22 1.34 -4.21 22.65
CA ASP A 22 1.17 -5.66 22.66
C ASP A 22 0.41 -6.12 21.40
N LEU A 23 1.08 -6.04 20.25
CA LEU A 23 0.59 -6.44 18.93
C LEU A 23 1.55 -7.45 18.31
N ASP A 24 0.99 -8.45 17.64
CA ASP A 24 1.75 -9.49 16.95
C ASP A 24 2.09 -9.06 15.52
N PHE A 25 3.19 -8.32 15.36
CA PHE A 25 3.66 -7.82 14.06
C PHE A 25 4.18 -8.92 13.12
N ASP A 26 4.40 -10.15 13.61
CA ASP A 26 4.76 -11.30 12.78
C ASP A 26 3.57 -11.81 11.95
N LYS A 27 2.36 -11.31 12.23
CA LYS A 27 1.14 -11.58 11.44
C LYS A 27 0.80 -10.47 10.44
N TRP A 28 1.51 -9.35 10.49
CA TRP A 28 1.17 -8.16 9.70
C TRP A 28 1.85 -8.21 8.34
N HIS A 29 1.07 -8.24 7.27
CA HIS A 29 1.57 -8.06 5.91
C HIS A 29 1.27 -6.65 5.40
N VAL A 30 2.30 -5.99 4.88
CA VAL A 30 2.25 -4.58 4.45
C VAL A 30 2.40 -4.51 2.94
N PHE A 31 1.32 -4.12 2.28
CA PHE A 31 1.28 -3.87 0.84
C PHE A 31 1.20 -2.37 0.59
N PHE A 32 1.79 -1.91 -0.52
CA PHE A 32 1.64 -0.55 -1.00
C PHE A 32 0.64 -0.50 -2.17
N ALA A 33 -0.18 0.54 -2.42
CA ALA A 33 -0.91 0.55 -3.71
C ALA A 33 0.05 0.74 -4.85
N GLY A 34 1.09 1.49 -4.54
CA GLY A 34 1.73 2.29 -5.53
C GLY A 34 2.61 3.34 -4.92
N GLU A 35 3.37 3.87 -5.84
CA GLU A 35 4.74 4.20 -5.56
C GLU A 35 5.25 5.02 -6.73
N ARG A 36 6.20 5.87 -6.42
CA ARG A 36 7.04 6.52 -7.40
C ARG A 36 8.14 5.54 -7.82
N LEU A 37 7.99 4.96 -9.00
CA LEU A 37 8.89 3.92 -9.53
C LEU A 37 10.35 4.38 -9.72
N ASP A 38 10.59 5.69 -9.70
CA ASP A 38 11.92 6.30 -9.79
C ASP A 38 12.66 6.40 -8.45
N CYS A 39 11.94 6.37 -7.31
CA CYS A 39 12.55 6.64 -6.02
C CYS A 39 12.02 5.86 -4.81
N GLN A 40 10.99 5.02 -4.96
CA GLN A 40 10.37 4.25 -3.88
C GLN A 40 10.07 5.07 -2.60
N GLU A 41 9.54 6.27 -2.79
CA GLU A 41 9.32 7.25 -1.71
C GLU A 41 8.39 6.71 -0.62
N SER A 42 7.31 6.02 -1.00
CA SER A 42 6.33 5.48 -0.04
C SER A 42 6.91 4.35 0.81
N PHE A 43 7.61 3.40 0.18
CA PHE A 43 8.28 2.30 0.88
C PHE A 43 9.36 2.80 1.84
N LEU A 44 10.25 3.68 1.37
CA LEU A 44 11.34 4.22 2.20
C LEU A 44 10.81 5.05 3.37
N LEU A 45 9.74 5.82 3.15
CA LEU A 45 9.09 6.58 4.23
C LEU A 45 8.44 5.66 5.26
N ALA A 46 7.75 4.60 4.83
CA ALA A 46 7.14 3.63 5.74
C ALA A 46 8.18 2.87 6.58
N LYS A 47 9.28 2.40 5.96
CA LYS A 47 10.44 1.83 6.66
C LYS A 47 10.95 2.74 7.76
N LYS A 48 11.23 3.99 7.38
CA LYS A 48 11.75 5.00 8.30
C LYS A 48 10.80 5.33 9.45
N LEU A 49 9.50 5.43 9.19
CA LEU A 49 8.56 5.93 10.20
C LEU A 49 8.09 4.84 11.17
N TRP A 50 7.75 3.65 10.68
CA TRP A 50 7.03 2.69 11.53
C TRP A 50 7.36 1.21 11.29
N ILE A 51 7.68 0.78 10.06
CA ILE A 51 7.96 -0.66 9.79
C ILE A 51 9.18 -1.13 10.60
N ASP A 52 10.28 -0.36 10.58
CA ASP A 52 11.50 -0.74 11.29
C ASP A 52 11.32 -0.66 12.82
N SER A 53 10.55 0.33 13.32
CA SER A 53 10.30 0.50 14.75
C SER A 53 9.27 -0.47 15.32
N CYS A 54 8.33 -0.95 14.49
CA CYS A 54 7.39 -2.03 14.83
C CYS A 54 8.00 -3.43 14.61
N LYS A 55 9.20 -3.50 14.01
CA LYS A 55 9.94 -4.75 13.74
C LYS A 55 9.18 -5.72 12.84
N ILE A 56 8.44 -5.20 11.85
CA ILE A 56 7.75 -6.04 10.88
C ILE A 56 8.81 -6.79 10.03
N PRO A 57 8.72 -8.13 9.91
CA PRO A 57 9.66 -8.90 9.11
C PRO A 57 9.73 -8.43 7.66
N GLU A 58 10.93 -8.37 7.07
CA GLU A 58 11.10 -7.89 5.69
C GLU A 58 10.36 -8.75 4.66
N SER A 59 10.16 -10.05 4.94
CA SER A 59 9.37 -10.97 4.11
C SER A 59 7.88 -10.65 4.09
N GLN A 60 7.39 -9.84 5.02
CA GLN A 60 6.00 -9.40 5.13
C GLN A 60 5.79 -7.97 4.61
N VAL A 61 6.82 -7.35 4.05
CA VAL A 61 6.74 -6.02 3.44
C VAL A 61 6.88 -6.18 1.94
N HIS A 62 5.84 -5.77 1.20
CA HIS A 62 5.68 -6.03 -0.22
C HIS A 62 5.83 -4.73 -1.04
N PRO A 63 7.06 -4.25 -1.30
CA PRO A 63 7.29 -3.02 -2.06
C PRO A 63 7.00 -3.23 -3.54
N ILE A 64 6.63 -2.14 -4.23
CA ILE A 64 6.35 -2.21 -5.66
C ILE A 64 7.64 -2.25 -6.48
N PRO A 65 7.72 -3.14 -7.50
CA PRO A 65 8.88 -3.25 -8.36
C PRO A 65 9.30 -1.92 -8.98
N GLN A 66 10.59 -1.62 -8.93
CA GLN A 66 11.20 -0.41 -9.49
C GLN A 66 12.01 -0.71 -10.76
N PHE A 67 12.40 0.35 -11.46
CA PHE A 67 13.25 0.31 -12.68
C PHE A 67 12.67 -0.50 -13.85
N ILE A 68 11.37 -0.76 -13.83
CA ILE A 68 10.63 -1.33 -14.95
C ILE A 68 9.50 -0.38 -15.38
N PRO A 69 9.01 -0.49 -16.63
CA PRO A 69 7.88 0.30 -17.08
C PRO A 69 6.67 0.13 -16.15
N ALA A 70 5.88 1.20 -16.00
CA ALA A 70 4.81 1.23 -15.01
C ALA A 70 3.75 0.13 -15.19
N GLU A 71 3.46 -0.25 -16.43
CA GLU A 71 2.58 -1.38 -16.74
C GLU A 71 3.18 -2.73 -16.27
N GLY A 72 4.49 -2.92 -16.44
CA GLY A 72 5.20 -4.09 -15.95
C GLY A 72 5.24 -4.15 -14.42
N ALA A 73 5.50 -3.01 -13.76
CA ALA A 73 5.44 -2.90 -12.30
C ALA A 73 4.06 -3.25 -11.77
N ALA A 74 3.01 -2.73 -12.40
CA ALA A 74 1.64 -3.01 -11.99
C ALA A 74 1.28 -4.49 -12.21
N ALA A 75 1.62 -5.08 -13.36
CA ALA A 75 1.34 -6.49 -13.64
C ALA A 75 2.07 -7.44 -12.67
N GLN A 76 3.38 -7.19 -12.43
CA GLN A 76 4.16 -8.01 -11.51
C GLN A 76 3.63 -7.91 -10.07
N TYR A 77 3.28 -6.70 -9.64
CA TYR A 77 2.78 -6.49 -8.29
C TYR A 77 1.37 -7.07 -8.08
N THR A 78 0.51 -6.99 -9.11
CA THR A 78 -0.80 -7.65 -9.10
C THR A 78 -0.66 -9.15 -8.95
N ALA A 79 0.26 -9.75 -9.71
CA ALA A 79 0.55 -11.17 -9.59
C ALA A 79 1.04 -11.52 -8.18
N GLU A 80 1.91 -10.72 -7.59
CA GLU A 80 2.38 -10.92 -6.20
C GLU A 80 1.22 -10.92 -5.19
N ILE A 81 0.29 -9.97 -5.29
CA ILE A 81 -0.88 -9.88 -4.39
C ILE A 81 -1.82 -11.08 -4.60
N CYS A 82 -2.15 -11.41 -5.85
CA CYS A 82 -3.04 -12.54 -6.17
C CYS A 82 -2.45 -13.92 -5.88
N MET A 83 -1.12 -14.03 -5.72
CA MET A 83 -0.44 -15.28 -5.38
C MET A 83 -0.13 -15.42 -3.89
N GLN A 84 -0.59 -14.49 -3.05
CA GLN A 84 -0.46 -14.65 -1.59
C GLN A 84 -1.24 -15.87 -1.11
N ASP A 85 -0.74 -16.48 -0.04
CA ASP A 85 -1.46 -17.58 0.62
C ASP A 85 -2.77 -17.06 1.24
N GLU A 86 -3.79 -17.91 1.34
CA GLU A 86 -5.09 -17.56 1.92
C GLU A 86 -4.98 -17.14 3.39
N THR A 87 -3.91 -17.54 4.08
CA THR A 87 -3.58 -17.05 5.43
C THR A 87 -3.15 -15.58 5.45
N VAL A 88 -2.74 -15.02 4.30
CA VAL A 88 -2.26 -13.64 4.16
C VAL A 88 -3.32 -12.76 3.49
N LEU A 89 -3.87 -13.17 2.35
CA LEU A 89 -4.97 -12.48 1.68
C LEU A 89 -6.02 -13.49 1.26
N VAL A 90 -7.26 -13.26 1.71
CA VAL A 90 -8.41 -14.06 1.30
C VAL A 90 -9.05 -13.40 0.09
N ASP A 91 -9.49 -14.18 -0.89
CA ASP A 91 -10.27 -13.65 -2.00
C ASP A 91 -11.69 -13.28 -1.54
N SER A 92 -12.17 -12.13 -2.01
CA SER A 92 -13.56 -11.72 -1.85
C SER A 92 -14.50 -12.65 -2.64
N GLU A 93 -15.81 -12.50 -2.43
CA GLU A 93 -16.82 -13.21 -3.23
C GLU A 93 -16.69 -12.95 -4.75
N GLN A 94 -16.00 -11.86 -5.15
CA GLN A 94 -15.73 -11.49 -6.53
C GLN A 94 -14.37 -12.00 -7.03
N GLY A 95 -13.62 -12.76 -6.23
CA GLY A 95 -12.29 -13.28 -6.58
C GLY A 95 -11.19 -12.21 -6.58
N LEU A 96 -11.36 -11.15 -5.77
CA LEU A 96 -10.35 -10.10 -5.61
C LEU A 96 -9.71 -10.20 -4.23
N PRO A 97 -8.38 -10.02 -4.11
CA PRO A 97 -7.71 -10.06 -2.82
C PRO A 97 -8.31 -9.03 -1.86
N ALA A 98 -8.79 -9.51 -0.71
CA ALA A 98 -9.38 -8.69 0.34
C ALA A 98 -8.32 -8.35 1.40
N VAL A 99 -8.30 -7.08 1.80
CA VAL A 99 -7.37 -6.54 2.81
C VAL A 99 -8.15 -6.13 4.06
N ASP A 100 -7.60 -6.37 5.25
CA ASP A 100 -8.27 -6.02 6.50
C ASP A 100 -8.36 -4.52 6.73
N LEU A 101 -7.28 -3.80 6.41
CA LEU A 101 -7.18 -2.36 6.62
C LEU A 101 -6.54 -1.68 5.41
N LEU A 102 -7.27 -0.73 4.83
CA LEU A 102 -6.78 0.15 3.77
C LEU A 102 -6.67 1.58 4.29
N LEU A 103 -5.44 2.08 4.45
CA LEU A 103 -5.18 3.46 4.88
C LEU A 103 -4.95 4.35 3.67
N LEU A 104 -5.79 5.37 3.54
CA LEU A 104 -5.76 6.33 2.43
C LEU A 104 -5.64 7.74 2.98
N ASP A 105 -4.78 8.53 2.35
CA ASP A 105 -4.77 9.98 2.54
C ASP A 105 -5.70 10.65 1.53
N MET A 106 -6.16 11.85 1.89
CA MET A 106 -6.94 12.70 1.01
C MET A 106 -6.36 14.10 1.03
N ALA A 107 -6.05 14.63 -0.15
CA ALA A 107 -5.66 16.02 -0.32
C ALA A 107 -6.88 16.94 -0.24
N GLU A 108 -6.63 18.23 0.01
CA GLU A 108 -7.68 19.26 0.10
C GLU A 108 -8.55 19.35 -1.17
N ASP A 109 -7.98 19.00 -2.33
CA ASP A 109 -8.70 18.97 -3.61
C ASP A 109 -9.52 17.68 -3.84
N GLY A 110 -9.58 16.78 -2.86
CA GLY A 110 -10.29 15.50 -2.94
C GLY A 110 -9.51 14.40 -3.66
N THR A 111 -8.24 14.63 -4.00
CA THR A 111 -7.35 13.57 -4.50
C THR A 111 -7.07 12.56 -3.40
N ILE A 112 -7.29 11.27 -3.68
CA ILE A 112 -6.97 10.16 -2.77
C ILE A 112 -5.77 9.41 -3.35
N GLY A 113 -4.62 9.46 -2.65
CA GLY A 113 -3.35 8.98 -3.19
C GLY A 113 -2.99 9.63 -4.54
N ARG A 114 -3.27 8.93 -5.63
CA ARG A 114 -3.05 9.39 -7.02
C ARG A 114 -4.33 9.43 -7.86
N LEU A 115 -5.46 9.02 -7.27
CA LEU A 115 -6.79 9.12 -7.89
C LEU A 115 -7.28 10.55 -7.75
N LYS A 116 -7.30 11.27 -8.88
CA LYS A 116 -7.79 12.65 -8.92
C LYS A 116 -9.28 12.68 -9.25
N PRO A 117 -10.05 13.63 -8.68
CA PRO A 117 -11.42 13.85 -9.09
C PRO A 117 -11.54 14.04 -10.61
N ASN A 118 -12.58 13.46 -11.21
CA ASN A 118 -12.85 13.51 -12.66
C ASN A 118 -11.77 12.89 -13.58
N SER A 119 -10.80 12.15 -13.01
CA SER A 119 -9.87 11.35 -13.81
C SER A 119 -10.50 10.04 -14.26
N LEU A 120 -9.94 9.41 -15.31
CA LEU A 120 -10.37 8.07 -15.74
C LEU A 120 -10.24 7.05 -14.61
N GLY A 121 -9.17 7.12 -13.82
CA GLY A 121 -8.97 6.24 -12.66
C GLY A 121 -10.05 6.36 -11.58
N ALA A 122 -10.62 7.56 -11.40
CA ALA A 122 -11.72 7.78 -10.45
C ALA A 122 -13.10 7.29 -10.96
N GLN A 123 -13.19 6.90 -12.24
CA GLN A 123 -14.42 6.35 -12.84
C GLN A 123 -14.43 4.81 -12.88
N VAL A 124 -13.31 4.17 -12.53
CA VAL A 124 -13.19 2.72 -12.49
C VAL A 124 -13.93 2.20 -11.26
N ARG A 125 -14.95 1.37 -11.47
CA ARG A 125 -15.78 0.78 -10.40
C ARG A 125 -15.14 -0.43 -9.71
N ASN A 126 -14.18 -1.06 -10.37
CA ASN A 126 -13.39 -2.18 -9.87
C ASN A 126 -11.92 -1.82 -10.06
N LEU A 127 -11.28 -1.30 -9.01
CA LEU A 127 -9.88 -0.89 -9.09
C LEU A 127 -9.01 -2.15 -9.21
N GLU A 128 -8.76 -2.60 -10.44
CA GLU A 128 -7.77 -3.64 -10.70
C GLU A 128 -6.40 -3.03 -10.40
N VAL A 129 -5.64 -3.69 -9.51
CA VAL A 129 -4.20 -3.45 -9.36
C VAL A 129 -3.63 -3.62 -10.78
N GLY A 130 -3.09 -2.56 -11.38
CA GLY A 130 -2.86 -2.57 -12.83
C GLY A 130 -2.74 -1.20 -13.50
N GLN A 131 -3.36 -0.16 -12.95
CA GLN A 131 -3.21 1.20 -13.49
C GLN A 131 -1.90 1.86 -12.98
N PRO A 132 -1.10 2.50 -13.86
CA PRO A 132 0.19 3.08 -13.47
C PRO A 132 0.00 4.20 -12.43
N GLY A 133 0.53 3.94 -11.23
CA GLY A 133 0.72 4.94 -10.19
C GLY A 133 -0.41 5.07 -9.17
N CYS A 134 -0.81 4.01 -8.47
CA CYS A 134 -1.59 4.18 -7.24
C CYS A 134 -0.64 4.56 -6.06
N ALA A 135 -1.08 4.82 -4.82
CA ALA A 135 -0.30 4.60 -3.58
C ALA A 135 -1.29 4.26 -2.44
N PHE A 136 -1.07 3.19 -1.68
CA PHE A 136 -2.00 2.54 -0.70
C PHE A 136 -1.07 2.02 0.39
N LEU A 137 -1.58 1.81 1.59
CA LEU A 137 -1.00 0.88 2.54
C LEU A 137 -2.12 -0.09 2.88
N ALA A 138 -2.00 -1.34 2.48
CA ALA A 138 -2.91 -2.38 2.92
C ALA A 138 -2.21 -3.23 3.97
N CYS A 139 -2.78 -3.27 5.17
CA CYS A 139 -2.34 -4.18 6.21
C CYS A 139 -3.31 -5.35 6.27
N SER A 140 -2.79 -6.57 6.15
CA SER A 140 -3.55 -7.79 6.44
C SER A 140 -2.95 -8.47 7.68
N CYS A 141 -3.81 -8.92 8.58
CA CYS A 141 -3.46 -9.68 9.79
C CYS A 141 -3.73 -11.16 9.53
N ALA A 142 -2.67 -11.94 9.36
CA ALA A 142 -2.78 -13.39 9.21
C ALA A 142 -3.40 -14.01 10.47
N HIS A 143 -4.47 -14.81 10.32
CA HIS A 143 -5.18 -15.44 11.44
C HIS A 143 -4.40 -16.63 12.00
#